data_AF-A0A2H5QTI1-F1
#
_entry.id   AF-A0A2H5QTI1-F1
#
_cell.length_a   1.000
_cell.length_b   1.000
_cell.length_c   1.000
_cell.angle_alpha   90.00
_cell.angle_beta   90.00
_cell.angle_gamma   90.00
#
_symmetry.space_group_name_H-M   'P 1'
#
loop_
_entity.id
_entity.type
_entity.pdbx_description
1 polymer ?
#
loop_
_entity_poly.entity_id
_entity_poly.type
_entity_poly.pdbx_seq_one_letter_code
_entity_poly.pdbx_strand_id
1 'polypeptide(L)' 'MSMSFVFVDGPNNSSCISLLGNNRSIVPVRKMPIVGGTGEFLLTGGYAIGQMHRANFKSGDAIIGCNVIVVY' A
#
# COMPACT_ATOMS: atom_id res chain seq x y z
N MET A 1 6.21 4.84 -7.41
CA MET A 1 4.89 5.21 -6.89
C MET A 1 5.07 5.77 -5.51
N SER A 2 4.41 6.89 -5.25
CA SER A 2 4.34 7.55 -3.95
C SER A 2 2.88 7.66 -3.61
N MET A 3 2.43 6.98 -2.55
CA MET A 3 1.04 7.04 -2.11
C MET A 3 0.93 6.82 -0.60
N SER A 4 -0.22 7.18 -0.05
CA SER A 4 -0.53 6.99 1.35
C SER A 4 -1.91 6.34 1.49
N PHE A 5 -2.04 5.38 2.41
CA PHE A 5 -3.31 4.80 2.80
C PHE A 5 -3.77 5.45 4.10
N VAL A 6 -4.90 6.15 4.03
CA VAL A 6 -5.57 6.76 5.20
C VAL A 6 -6.72 5.86 5.61
N PHE A 7 -6.68 5.37 6.84
CA PHE A 7 -7.75 4.51 7.37
C PHE A 7 -8.87 5.41 7.92
N VAL A 8 -10.11 5.13 7.50
CA VAL A 8 -11.29 5.95 7.84
C VAL A 8 -12.29 5.25 8.75
N ASP A 9 -12.03 3.98 9.07
CA ASP A 9 -12.88 3.14 9.94
C ASP A 9 -12.03 2.03 10.59
N GLY A 10 -12.56 1.40 11.64
CA GLY A 10 -11.93 0.33 12.39
C GLY A 10 -10.92 0.79 13.44
N PRO A 11 -10.10 -0.12 13.99
CA PRO A 11 -9.17 0.16 15.08
C PRO A 11 -8.15 1.25 14.75
N ASN A 12 -7.65 1.26 13.50
CA ASN A 12 -6.61 2.20 13.06
C ASN A 12 -7.18 3.50 12.46
N ASN A 13 -8.44 3.85 12.74
CA ASN A 13 -9.09 5.02 12.17
C ASN A 13 -8.26 6.30 12.38
N SER A 14 -8.23 7.16 11.36
CA SER A 14 -7.47 8.42 11.29
C SER A 14 -5.94 8.27 11.29
N SER A 15 -5.43 7.04 11.34
CA SER A 15 -4.01 6.74 11.12
C SER A 15 -3.73 6.56 9.63
N CYS A 16 -2.46 6.67 9.26
CA CYS A 16 -2.04 6.55 7.86
C CYS A 16 -0.69 5.84 7.77
N ILE A 17 -0.48 5.12 6.66
CA ILE A 17 0.82 4.59 6.25
C ILE A 17 1.19 5.16 4.87
N SER A 18 2.47 5.39 4.65
CA SER A 18 3.00 5.95 3.41
C SER A 18 3.94 4.97 2.73
N LEU A 19 3.74 4.79 1.43
CA LEU A 19 4.51 3.90 0.57
C LEU A 19 5.26 4.72 -0.46
N LEU A 20 6.57 4.50 -0.54
CA LEU A 20 7.41 5.07 -1.58
C LEU A 20 8.31 3.99 -2.16
N GLY A 21 8.03 3.58 -3.39
CA GLY A 21 8.80 2.51 -4.01
C GLY A 21 8.46 2.25 -5.47
N ASN A 22 9.25 1.37 -6.09
CA ASN A 22 9.05 0.97 -7.47
C ASN A 22 7.80 0.09 -7.60
N ASN A 23 6.79 0.56 -8.34
CA ASN A 23 5.56 -0.18 -8.59
C ASN A 23 5.51 -0.62 -10.05
N ARG A 24 6.18 -1.74 -10.37
CA ARG A 24 6.20 -2.27 -11.74
C ARG A 24 4.87 -2.93 -12.08
N SER A 25 4.00 -2.22 -12.79
CA SER A 25 2.65 -2.67 -13.19
C SER A 25 2.56 -4.00 -13.91
N ILE A 26 3.63 -4.44 -14.56
CA ILE A 26 3.67 -5.70 -15.31
C ILE A 26 4.00 -6.91 -14.42
N VAL A 27 4.53 -6.69 -13.21
CA VAL A 27 4.86 -7.77 -12.27
C VAL A 27 3.61 -8.11 -11.47
N PRO A 28 3.20 -9.38 -11.39
CA PRO A 28 1.94 -9.75 -10.73
C PRO A 28 1.94 -9.50 -9.21
N VAL A 29 3.10 -9.65 -8.54
CA VAL A 29 3.27 -9.45 -7.09
C VAL A 29 4.43 -8.51 -6.84
N ARG A 30 4.23 -7.48 -6.02
CA ARG A 30 5.22 -6.41 -5.80
C ARG A 30 5.32 -6.07 -4.33
N LYS A 31 6.53 -5.94 -3.82
CA LYS A 31 6.79 -5.41 -2.48
C LYS A 31 7.11 -3.93 -2.57
N MET A 32 6.41 -3.11 -1.80
CA MET A 32 6.60 -1.67 -1.68
C MET A 32 6.88 -1.34 -0.22
N PRO A 33 7.98 -0.65 0.11
CA PRO A 33 8.33 -0.37 1.50
C PRO A 33 7.39 0.69 2.09
N ILE A 34 7.05 0.51 3.36
CA ILE A 34 6.46 1.58 4.18
C ILE A 34 7.60 2.49 4.62
N VAL A 35 7.49 3.77 4.28
CA VAL A 35 8.50 4.79 4.58
C VAL A 35 8.11 5.69 5.76
N GLY A 36 6.92 5.48 6.32
CA GLY A 36 6.45 6.15 7.52
C GLY A 36 4.95 6.04 7.70
N GLY A 37 4.44 6.61 8.78
CA GLY A 37 3.03 6.65 9.11
C GLY A 37 2.70 7.72 10.15
N THR A 38 1.41 7.89 10.40
CA THR A 38 0.87 8.79 11.43
C THR A 38 -0.05 8.03 12.37
N GLY A 39 -0.37 8.61 13.52
CA GLY A 39 -1.23 7.98 14.51
C GLY A 39 -0.61 6.69 15.05
N GLU A 40 -1.35 5.60 14.97
CA GLU A 40 -0.90 4.28 15.45
C GLU A 40 0.32 3.73 14.70
N PHE A 41 0.60 4.24 13.50
CA PHE A 41 1.75 3.84 12.69
C PHE A 41 2.94 4.80 12.79
N LEU A 42 2.97 5.63 13.83
CA LEU A 42 4.09 6.54 14.06
C LEU A 42 5.37 5.74 14.32
N LEU A 43 6.44 6.04 13.56
CA LEU A 43 7.75 5.39 13.60
C LEU A 43 7.74 3.88 13.24
N THR A 44 6.64 3.33 12.74
CA THR A 44 6.62 1.92 12.33
C THR A 44 7.24 1.71 10.95
N GLY A 45 7.80 0.51 10.76
CA GLY A 45 8.35 0.05 9.49
C GLY A 45 7.53 -1.08 8.91
N GLY A 46 7.85 -1.49 7.67
CA GLY A 46 7.19 -2.64 7.05
C GLY A 46 7.17 -2.58 5.55
N TYR A 47 6.27 -3.34 4.96
CA TYR A 47 6.06 -3.35 3.52
C TYR A 47 4.63 -3.75 3.15
N ALA A 48 4.17 -3.24 2.01
CA ALA A 48 2.95 -3.66 1.35
C ALA A 48 3.27 -4.61 0.20
N ILE A 49 2.45 -5.65 0.04
CA ILE A 49 2.44 -6.56 -1.10
C ILE A 49 1.23 -6.18 -1.97
N GLY A 50 1.50 -5.60 -3.14
CA GLY A 50 0.49 -5.38 -4.17
C GLY A 50 0.41 -6.57 -5.11
N GLN A 51 -0.78 -7.17 -5.23
CA GLN A 51 -1.08 -8.26 -6.16
C GLN A 51 -2.14 -7.83 -7.18
N MET A 52 -1.82 -7.94 -8.46
CA MET A 52 -2.76 -7.61 -9.53
C MET A 52 -3.80 -8.73 -9.70
N HIS A 53 -5.08 -8.41 -9.50
CA HIS A 53 -6.19 -9.34 -9.73
C HIS A 53 -6.85 -9.14 -11.09
N ARG A 54 -6.99 -7.89 -11.53
CA ARG A 54 -7.56 -7.55 -12.83
C ARG A 54 -6.89 -6.29 -13.37
N ALA A 55 -6.63 -6.26 -14.67
CA ALA A 55 -6.18 -5.07 -15.36
C ALA A 55 -6.88 -4.96 -16.72
N ASN A 56 -7.40 -3.79 -17.02
CA ASN A 56 -7.92 -3.42 -18.33
C ASN A 56 -7.00 -2.36 -18.94
N PHE A 57 -6.04 -2.78 -19.75
CA PHE A 57 -5.07 -1.88 -20.36
C PHE A 57 -5.68 -0.89 -21.37
N LYS A 58 -6.91 -1.14 -21.86
CA LYS A 58 -7.59 -0.19 -22.76
C LYS A 58 -8.15 1.01 -22.00
N SER A 59 -8.73 0.80 -20.81
CA SER A 59 -9.23 1.90 -19.96
C SER A 59 -8.17 2.44 -18.99
N GLY A 60 -7.14 1.63 -18.68
CA GLY A 60 -6.16 1.90 -17.63
C GLY A 60 -6.58 1.42 -16.24
N ASP A 61 -7.77 0.80 -16.11
CA ASP A 61 -8.28 0.35 -14.81
C ASP A 61 -7.55 -0.88 -14.31
N ALA A 62 -7.28 -0.92 -13.01
CA ALA A 62 -6.72 -2.08 -12.35
C ALA A 62 -7.34 -2.30 -10.96
N ILE A 63 -7.52 -3.57 -10.61
CA ILE A 63 -7.87 -4.02 -9.27
C ILE A 63 -6.62 -4.68 -8.69
N ILE A 64 -6.11 -4.10 -7.62
CA ILE A 64 -4.90 -4.54 -6.93
C ILE A 64 -5.27 -4.88 -5.49
N GLY A 65 -5.05 -6.12 -5.10
CA GLY A 65 -5.11 -6.53 -3.71
C GLY A 65 -3.87 -6.04 -2.98
N CYS A 66 -4.05 -5.40 -1.83
CA CYS A 66 -2.95 -4.86 -1.04
C CYS A 66 -2.92 -5.56 0.31
N ASN A 67 -1.89 -6.37 0.54
CA ASN A 67 -1.62 -6.97 1.86
C ASN A 67 -0.51 -6.19 2.53
N VAL A 68 -0.78 -5.59 3.69
CA VAL A 68 0.16 -4.72 4.38
C VAL A 68 0.68 -5.43 5.63
N ILE A 69 2.00 -5.49 5.77
CA ILE A 69 2.66 -6.05 6.95
C ILE A 69 3.44 -4.92 7.62
N VAL A 70 3.04 -4.59 8.83
CA VAL A 70 3.67 -3.58 9.68
C VAL A 70 4.42 -4.27 10.81
N VAL A 71 5.60 -3.76 11.15
CA VAL A 71 6.39 -4.18 12.30
C VAL A 71 6.47 -3.02 13.28
N TYR A 72 6.09 -3.30 14.53
CA TYR A 72 6.11 -2.40 15.68
C TYR A 72 7.06 -2.93 16.75
#